data_AF-A0A4Q7Y254-F1
#
_entry.id   AF-A0A4Q7Y254-F1
#
_cell.length_a   1.000
_cell.length_b   1.000
_cell.length_c   1.000
_cell.angle_alpha   90.00
_cell.angle_beta   90.00
_cell.angle_gamma   90.00
#
_symmetry.space_group_name_H-M   'P 1'
#
loop_
_entity.id
_entity.type
_entity.pdbx_description
1 polymer ?
#
loop_
_entity_poly.entity_id
_entity_poly.type
_entity_poly.pdbx_seq_one_letter_code
_entity_poly.pdbx_strand_id
1 'polypeptide(L)'
;MTIDTVSDPLGYAASLLDAVGADREQVPADIALECLYAAELLELAGGRTQPVPLIDGDPAASIRAAMGALGLLDERTFASTPVLDAARAARHALRRLG
;
A
#
# COMPACT_ATOMS: atom_id res chain seq x y z
N MET A 1 17.09 -2.62 8.29
CA MET A 1 16.65 -1.23 8.03
C MET A 1 15.20 -1.17 8.47
N THR A 2 14.93 -0.65 9.67
CA THR A 2 13.58 -0.51 10.20
C THR A 2 13.01 0.79 9.64
N ILE A 3 12.01 0.71 8.78
CA ILE A 3 11.16 1.86 8.52
C ILE A 3 10.51 2.16 9.86
N ASP A 4 10.83 3.30 10.46
CA ASP A 4 10.02 3.84 11.55
C ASP A 4 8.66 4.18 10.94
N THR A 5 7.77 3.19 10.94
CA THR A 5 6.39 3.27 10.44
C THR A 5 5.62 4.42 11.08
N VAL A 6 6.08 4.89 12.24
CA VAL A 6 5.56 6.06 12.96
C VAL A 6 5.91 7.39 12.27
N SER A 7 7.01 7.46 11.51
CA SER A 7 7.50 8.72 10.92
C SER A 7 7.02 8.99 9.49
N ASP A 8 6.68 7.96 8.71
CA ASP A 8 6.14 8.13 7.35
C ASP A 8 5.11 7.04 7.00
N PRO A 9 3.88 7.12 7.56
CA PRO A 9 2.81 6.17 7.26
C PRO A 9 2.42 6.15 5.77
N LEU A 10 2.54 7.28 5.06
CA LEU A 10 2.16 7.39 3.66
C LEU A 10 3.16 6.66 2.75
N GLY A 11 4.45 6.93 2.90
CA GLY A 11 5.51 6.22 2.19
C GLY A 11 5.58 4.74 2.55
N TYR A 12 5.32 4.39 3.81
CA TYR A 12 5.27 2.98 4.22
C TYR A 12 4.11 2.21 3.55
N ALA A 13 2.90 2.80 3.49
CA ALA A 13 1.78 2.20 2.78
C ALA A 13 2.06 2.04 1.28
N ALA A 14 2.66 3.05 0.63
CA ALA A 14 3.07 2.98 -0.78
C ALA A 14 4.07 1.85 -1.03
N SER A 15 5.10 1.76 -0.19
CA SER A 15 6.14 0.72 -0.25
C SER A 15 5.57 -0.70 -0.16
N LEU A 16 4.63 -0.93 0.76
CA LEU A 16 3.99 -2.23 0.91
C LEU A 16 3.12 -2.61 -0.30
N LEU A 17 2.39 -1.64 -0.87
CA LEU A 17 1.55 -1.88 -2.04
C LEU A 17 2.39 -2.10 -3.31
N ASP A 18 3.50 -1.38 -3.45
CA ASP A 18 4.49 -1.61 -4.52
C ASP A 18 5.11 -3.01 -4.42
N ALA A 19 5.52 -3.43 -3.23
CA ALA A 19 6.07 -4.77 -2.99
C ALA A 19 5.07 -5.88 -3.35
N VAL A 20 3.79 -5.71 -3.02
CA VAL A 20 2.71 -6.62 -3.43
C VAL A 20 2.53 -6.62 -4.95
N GLY A 21 2.53 -5.45 -5.57
CA GLY A 21 2.41 -5.30 -7.01
C GLY A 21 3.59 -5.88 -7.81
N ALA A 22 4.77 -5.95 -7.19
CA ALA A 22 5.96 -6.53 -7.78
C ALA A 22 6.02 -8.07 -7.69
N ASP A 23 5.27 -8.70 -6.76
CA ASP A 23 5.25 -10.15 -6.56
C ASP A 23 4.39 -10.86 -7.62
N ARG A 24 5.04 -11.32 -8.69
CA ARG A 24 4.39 -12.07 -9.77
C ARG A 24 4.23 -13.58 -9.49
N GLU A 25 4.78 -14.07 -8.38
CA GLU A 25 4.70 -15.49 -8.02
C GLU A 25 3.42 -15.76 -7.24
N GLN A 26 3.06 -14.85 -6.32
CA GLN A 26 1.91 -15.01 -5.42
C GLN A 26 0.69 -14.18 -5.83
N VAL A 27 0.87 -13.07 -6.58
CA VAL A 27 -0.21 -12.13 -6.88
C VAL A 27 -0.63 -12.22 -8.36
N PRO A 28 -1.92 -12.50 -8.65
CA PRO A 28 -2.46 -12.42 -10.00
C PRO A 28 -2.23 -11.03 -10.63
N ALA A 29 -1.94 -11.01 -11.93
CA ALA A 29 -1.49 -9.79 -12.62
C ALA A 29 -2.45 -8.60 -12.53
N ASP A 30 -3.76 -8.85 -12.52
CA ASP A 30 -4.78 -7.81 -12.37
C ASP A 30 -4.80 -7.21 -10.96
N ILE A 31 -4.66 -8.04 -9.92
CA ILE A 31 -4.53 -7.59 -8.54
C ILE A 31 -3.20 -6.85 -8.33
N ALA A 32 -2.12 -7.34 -8.93
CA ALA A 32 -0.82 -6.69 -8.88
C ALA A 32 -0.87 -5.27 -9.47
N LEU A 33 -1.55 -5.10 -10.62
CA LEU A 33 -1.78 -3.78 -11.23
C LEU A 33 -2.60 -2.85 -10.33
N GLU A 34 -3.64 -3.37 -9.66
CA GLU A 34 -4.42 -2.58 -8.69
C GLU A 34 -3.54 -2.10 -7.52
N CYS A 35 -2.65 -2.94 -7.00
CA CYS A 35 -1.71 -2.58 -5.94
C CYS A 35 -0.67 -1.56 -6.38
N LEU A 36 -0.07 -1.71 -7.58
CA LEU A 36 0.84 -0.72 -8.16
C LEU A 36 0.14 0.62 -8.37
N TYR A 37 -1.09 0.60 -8.90
CA TYR A 37 -1.89 1.82 -9.06
C TYR A 37 -2.14 2.52 -7.71
N ALA A 38 -2.45 1.76 -6.65
CA ALA A 38 -2.60 2.31 -5.32
C ALA A 38 -1.29 2.91 -4.79
N ALA A 39 -0.14 2.28 -5.00
CA ALA A 39 1.17 2.82 -4.61
C ALA A 39 1.46 4.16 -5.30
N GLU A 40 1.25 4.23 -6.62
CA GLU A 40 1.41 5.47 -7.41
C GLU A 40 0.51 6.61 -6.92
N LEU A 41 -0.74 6.32 -6.55
CA LEU A 41 -1.63 7.31 -5.96
C LEU A 41 -1.12 7.86 -4.62
N LEU A 42 -0.47 7.02 -3.81
CA LEU A 42 0.14 7.45 -2.55
C LEU A 42 1.42 8.27 -2.79
N GLU A 43 2.20 7.97 -3.84
CA GLU A 43 3.31 8.82 -4.26
C GLU A 43 2.83 10.20 -4.74
N LEU A 44 1.74 10.27 -5.50
CA LEU A 44 1.10 11.53 -5.89
C LEU A 44 0.61 12.34 -4.68
N ALA A 45 0.24 11.67 -3.58
CA ALA A 45 -0.08 12.32 -2.31
C ALA A 45 1.14 12.78 -1.51
N GLY A 46 2.37 12.55 -2.02
CA GLY A 46 3.63 12.92 -1.38
C GLY A 46 4.35 11.78 -0.65
N GLY A 47 3.83 10.56 -0.73
CA GLY A 47 4.52 9.36 -0.24
C GLY A 47 5.80 9.08 -1.04
N ARG A 48 6.73 8.34 -0.44
CA ARG A 48 7.94 7.88 -1.14
C ARG A 48 8.09 6.39 -0.96
N THR A 49 7.92 5.66 -2.05
CA THR A 49 8.10 4.20 -2.08
C THR A 49 9.56 3.86 -1.88
N GLN A 50 9.81 2.82 -1.08
CA GLN A 50 11.11 2.21 -0.90
C GLN A 50 11.00 0.70 -1.10
N PRO A 51 12.05 0.03 -1.59
CA PRO A 51 12.07 -1.42 -1.66
C PRO A 51 11.91 -2.03 -0.27
N VAL A 52 10.82 -2.74 -0.05
CA VAL A 52 10.53 -3.47 1.19
C VAL A 52 10.15 -4.91 0.88
N PRO A 53 10.49 -5.87 1.75
CA PRO A 53 9.94 -7.20 1.65
C PRO A 53 8.45 -7.20 2.01
N LEU A 54 7.71 -8.18 1.49
CA LEU A 54 6.39 -8.50 2.00
C LEU A 54 6.47 -8.85 3.49
N ILE A 55 5.47 -8.42 4.26
CA ILE A 55 5.33 -8.81 5.67
C ILE A 55 5.08 -10.30 5.74
N ASP A 56 5.97 -11.01 6.42
CA ASP A 56 5.98 -12.47 6.56
C ASP A 56 5.90 -13.23 5.21
N GLY A 57 6.26 -12.57 4.10
CA GLY A 57 6.09 -13.12 2.75
C GLY A 57 4.65 -13.13 2.24
N ASP A 58 3.68 -12.58 2.99
CA ASP A 58 2.25 -12.62 2.70
C ASP A 58 1.75 -11.32 2.04
N PRO A 59 1.26 -11.36 0.79
CA PRO A 59 0.66 -10.22 0.13
C PRO A 59 -0.55 -9.64 0.87
N ALA A 60 -1.43 -10.49 1.42
CA ALA A 60 -2.63 -10.06 2.11
C ALA A 60 -2.30 -9.40 3.46
N ALA A 61 -1.30 -9.90 4.19
CA ALA A 61 -0.78 -9.24 5.39
C ALA A 61 -0.20 -7.86 5.06
N SER A 62 0.55 -7.76 3.95
CA SER A 62 1.15 -6.51 3.47
C SER A 62 0.10 -5.47 3.11
N ILE A 63 -0.97 -5.84 2.39
CA ILE A 63 -2.10 -4.93 2.10
C ILE A 63 -2.81 -4.50 3.39
N ARG A 64 -3.06 -5.42 4.33
CA ARG A 64 -3.68 -5.07 5.63
C ARG A 64 -2.84 -4.07 6.41
N ALA A 65 -1.53 -4.25 6.43
CA ALA A 65 -0.62 -3.32 7.09
C ALA A 65 -0.58 -1.96 6.38
N ALA A 66 -0.61 -1.92 5.04
CA ALA A 66 -0.70 -0.68 4.29
C ALA A 66 -1.97 0.10 4.66
N MET A 67 -3.14 -0.55 4.68
CA MET A 67 -4.40 0.10 5.11
C MET A 67 -4.33 0.56 6.59
N GLY A 68 -3.67 -0.21 7.45
CA GLY A 68 -3.42 0.16 8.84
C GLY A 68 -2.57 1.44 8.96
N ALA A 69 -1.52 1.55 8.15
CA ALA A 69 -0.68 2.74 8.09
C ALA A 69 -1.44 3.98 7.58
N LEU A 70 -2.30 3.82 6.58
CA LEU A 70 -3.18 4.92 6.14
C LEU A 70 -4.09 5.42 7.27
N GLY A 71 -4.52 4.55 8.18
CA GLY A 71 -5.30 4.91 9.36
C GLY A 71 -4.54 5.74 10.41
N LEU A 72 -3.22 5.88 10.28
CA LEU A 72 -2.39 6.73 11.14
C LEU A 72 -2.22 8.16 10.60
N LEU A 73 -2.66 8.43 9.37
CA LEU A 73 -2.60 9.75 8.77
C LEU A 73 -3.51 10.74 9.50
N ASP A 74 -3.14 12.02 9.49
CA ASP A 74 -4.06 13.07 9.91
C ASP A 74 -5.27 13.15 8.96
N GLU A 75 -6.38 13.67 9.48
CA GLU A 75 -7.66 13.72 8.77
C GLU A 75 -7.56 14.40 7.40
N ARG A 76 -6.78 15.48 7.29
CA ARG A 76 -6.65 16.22 6.05
C ARG A 76 -5.89 15.42 5.00
N THR A 77 -4.79 14.78 5.38
CA THR A 77 -4.01 13.93 4.47
C THR A 77 -4.83 12.71 4.04
N PHE A 78 -5.50 12.06 4.99
CA PHE A 78 -6.35 10.90 4.71
C PHE A 78 -7.53 11.25 3.77
N ALA A 79 -8.14 12.43 3.96
CA ALA A 79 -9.29 12.87 3.15
C ALA A 79 -8.91 13.33 1.73
N SER A 80 -7.62 13.37 1.37
CA SER A 80 -7.21 13.71 0.01
C SER A 80 -7.64 12.64 -0.99
N THR A 81 -8.07 13.08 -2.19
CA THR A 81 -8.57 12.17 -3.23
C THR A 81 -7.60 11.03 -3.56
N PRO A 82 -6.28 11.26 -3.77
CA PRO A 82 -5.37 10.17 -4.11
C PRO A 82 -5.27 9.12 -2.99
N VAL A 83 -5.28 9.54 -1.72
CA VAL A 83 -5.23 8.61 -0.58
C VAL A 83 -6.52 7.80 -0.46
N LEU A 84 -7.68 8.42 -0.65
CA LEU A 84 -8.96 7.71 -0.63
C LEU A 84 -9.08 6.69 -1.78
N ASP A 85 -8.63 7.05 -2.98
CA ASP A 85 -8.66 6.15 -4.13
C ASP A 85 -7.66 5.00 -3.96
N ALA A 86 -6.46 5.26 -3.42
CA ALA A 86 -5.50 4.22 -3.07
C ALA A 86 -6.08 3.26 -2.02
N ALA A 87 -6.72 3.77 -0.97
CA ALA A 87 -7.36 2.95 0.06
C ALA A 87 -8.49 2.08 -0.52
N ARG A 88 -9.27 2.61 -1.47
CA ARG A 88 -10.32 1.85 -2.17
C ARG A 88 -9.72 0.73 -3.02
N ALA A 89 -8.68 1.02 -3.80
CA ALA A 89 -7.97 0.04 -4.62
C ALA A 89 -7.34 -1.06 -3.76
N ALA A 90 -6.60 -0.70 -2.72
CA ALA A 90 -6.00 -1.65 -1.78
C ALA A 90 -7.06 -2.56 -1.13
N ARG A 91 -8.20 -2.00 -0.71
CA ARG A 91 -9.31 -2.78 -0.16
C ARG A 91 -9.96 -3.70 -1.19
N HIS A 92 -10.04 -3.27 -2.46
CA HIS A 92 -10.55 -4.11 -3.54
C HIS A 92 -9.60 -5.28 -3.80
N ALA A 93 -8.31 -5.01 -3.96
CA ALA A 93 -7.25 -6.01 -4.13
C ALA A 93 -7.27 -7.05 -3.00
N LEU A 94 -7.34 -6.61 -1.74
CA LEU A 94 -7.40 -7.52 -0.58
C LEU A 94 -8.59 -8.50 -0.67
N ARG A 95 -9.77 -8.00 -1.04
CA ARG A 95 -10.98 -8.84 -1.19
C ARG A 95 -10.88 -9.85 -2.33
N ARG A 96 -10.03 -9.60 -3.31
CA ARG A 96 -9.83 -10.48 -4.48
C ARG A 96 -8.71 -11.50 -4.25
N LEU A 97 -7.76 -11.19 -3.37
CA LEU A 97 -6.68 -12.09 -2.96
C LEU A 97 -7.16 -13.21 -2.03
N GLY A 98 -8.21 -12.97 -1.22
CA GLY A 98 -8.79 -13.97 -0.31
C GLY A 98 -9.88 -13.41 0.60
#